data_AF-A0AA39NQ00-F1
#
_entry.id   AF-A0AA39NQ00-F1
#
_cell.length_a   1.000
_cell.length_b   1.000
_cell.length_c   1.000
_cell.angle_alpha   90.00
_cell.angle_beta   90.00
_cell.angle_gamma   90.00
#
_symmetry.space_group_name_H-M   'P 1'
#
loop_
_entity.id
_entity.type
_entity.pdbx_description
1 polymer ?
#
loop_
_entity_poly.entity_id
_entity_poly.type
_entity_poly.pdbx_seq_one_letter_code
_entity_poly.pdbx_strand_id
1 'polypeptide(L)'
;MASLVRLRVSQRIFRAPFVRAIQTSADTTTLHEDASTSGPFMVKLHEDSFQAFNCEPPSLDVQVTKDELITMYRQMSTMRRMEQAAGALYQAKLIRGFCHLAIGQEAVSVGIHHGLTPDDYVITSYRCHPFAVLRGGTIKGVIGELLGRKVGMSHGKGGSMHIFTPTFFGGNGIVGAQVPLGAGLAFAQKYSEHPRCTFALYGDGAANQGQVFEAFNMAKLWDLPCVFVCENNKYGMGTSAERSSANTEYFKRGDYIPGLQVNGMDIVAAKQAVEYARKWTVEDKKGPLLLEFVTYRYGGHSMSDPGTTYRTREEVQRMRSTKDPIHGLQKYIEEWGLATEQELKQIDKDAKAEIDAAVEEAKASPEPDAKELWTSIYYAGTEPPFMRGREREEVHHY
;
A
#
# COMPACT_ATOMS: atom_id res chain seq x y z
N MET A 1 38.18 32.13 48.73
CA MET A 1 38.70 31.15 47.75
C MET A 1 37.87 31.23 46.49
N ALA A 2 38.52 31.48 45.36
CA ALA A 2 37.89 31.69 44.06
C ALA A 2 37.30 30.39 43.50
N SER A 3 36.10 30.47 42.90
CA SER A 3 35.60 29.43 41.99
C SER A 3 35.17 30.11 40.69
N LEU A 4 36.03 29.95 39.67
CA LEU A 4 35.79 30.34 38.29
C LEU A 4 34.96 29.23 37.62
N VAL A 5 33.67 29.47 37.40
CA VAL A 5 32.84 28.63 36.54
C VAL A 5 32.99 29.13 35.10
N ARG A 6 33.76 28.41 34.28
CA ARG A 6 33.81 28.60 32.83
C ARG A 6 32.52 28.05 32.20
N LEU A 7 31.64 28.94 31.74
CA LEU A 7 30.60 28.56 30.78
C LEU A 7 31.26 28.19 29.43
N ARG A 8 31.21 26.91 29.05
CA ARG A 8 31.43 26.50 27.66
C ARG A 8 30.10 26.62 26.91
N VAL A 9 29.94 27.70 26.16
CA VAL A 9 28.88 27.81 25.15
C VAL A 9 29.31 26.95 23.95
N SER A 10 28.77 25.74 23.88
CA SER A 10 28.85 24.89 22.68
C SER A 10 27.80 25.37 21.68
N GLN A 11 28.13 26.37 20.85
CA GLN A 11 27.38 26.63 19.62
C GLN A 11 27.77 25.58 18.58
N ARG A 12 27.14 24.40 18.64
CA ARG A 12 27.07 23.52 17.46
C ARG A 12 25.97 24.06 16.56
N ILE A 13 26.34 24.96 15.66
CA ILE A 13 25.53 25.29 14.50
C ILE A 13 25.57 24.04 13.59
N PHE A 14 24.60 23.15 13.77
CA PHE A 14 24.28 22.17 12.73
C PHE A 14 23.69 22.95 11.56
N ARG A 15 24.54 23.33 10.59
CA ARG A 15 24.06 23.56 9.24
C ARG A 15 23.65 22.20 8.70
N ALA A 16 22.36 21.88 8.80
CA ALA A 16 21.80 20.79 8.03
C ALA A 16 22.08 21.10 6.55
N PRO A 17 22.70 20.19 5.79
CA PRO A 17 22.63 20.31 4.34
C PRO A 17 21.14 20.31 3.99
N PHE A 18 20.72 21.22 3.10
CA PHE A 18 19.40 21.14 2.49
C PHE A 18 19.35 19.82 1.71
N VAL A 19 19.00 18.73 2.39
CA VAL A 19 18.61 17.50 1.75
C VAL A 19 17.29 17.85 1.07
N ARG A 20 17.29 17.91 -0.27
CA ARG A 20 16.04 18.02 -1.03
C ARG A 20 15.18 16.83 -0.61
N ALA A 21 14.14 17.09 0.18
CA ALA A 21 13.12 16.10 0.46
C ALA A 21 12.29 15.91 -0.80
N ILE A 22 11.89 14.67 -1.10
CA ILE A 22 10.95 14.42 -2.19
C ILE A 22 9.68 15.23 -1.98
N GLN A 23 9.18 15.84 -3.05
CA GLN A 23 7.94 16.58 -3.00
C GLN A 23 6.76 15.59 -3.00
N THR A 24 5.67 15.92 -2.29
CA THR A 24 4.50 15.04 -2.16
C THR A 24 3.26 15.61 -2.86
N SER A 25 3.43 16.54 -3.80
CA SER A 25 2.33 17.14 -4.56
C SER A 25 1.79 16.14 -5.56
N ALA A 26 0.47 16.02 -5.62
CA ALA A 26 -0.20 15.11 -6.53
C ALA A 26 -0.47 15.73 -7.91
N ASP A 27 -0.11 16.99 -8.12
CA ASP A 27 -0.56 17.85 -9.22
C ASP A 27 0.56 18.66 -9.91
N THR A 28 1.79 18.13 -9.90
CA THR A 28 2.99 18.80 -10.45
C THR A 28 3.49 18.25 -11.79
N THR A 29 2.85 17.20 -12.31
CA THR A 29 3.16 16.63 -13.62
C THR A 29 2.66 17.55 -14.72
N THR A 30 3.47 17.79 -15.75
CA THR A 30 3.18 18.75 -16.82
C THR A 30 3.07 18.05 -18.17
N LEU A 31 2.22 18.57 -19.06
CA LEU A 31 2.21 18.13 -20.46
C LEU A 31 3.47 18.60 -21.20
N HIS A 32 3.99 17.76 -22.10
CA HIS A 32 4.99 18.21 -23.08
C HIS A 32 4.36 19.01 -24.22
N GLU A 33 3.26 18.49 -24.75
CA GLU A 33 2.54 18.97 -25.92
C GLU A 33 1.02 18.86 -25.66
N ASP A 34 0.19 19.09 -26.68
CA ASP A 34 -1.25 18.93 -26.56
C ASP A 34 -1.61 17.47 -26.21
N ALA A 35 -2.50 17.30 -25.23
CA ALA A 35 -2.99 15.98 -24.87
C ALA A 35 -3.82 15.38 -26.01
N SER A 36 -3.63 14.09 -26.27
CA SER A 36 -4.41 13.36 -27.25
C SER A 36 -5.59 12.65 -26.58
N THR A 37 -6.79 12.80 -27.15
CA THR A 37 -7.99 12.08 -26.71
C THR A 37 -8.16 10.73 -27.39
N SER A 38 -7.33 10.41 -28.40
CA SER A 38 -7.46 9.21 -29.24
C SER A 38 -6.21 8.32 -29.27
N GLY A 39 -5.09 8.77 -28.68
CA GLY A 39 -3.83 8.04 -28.67
C GLY A 39 -2.95 8.41 -27.48
N PRO A 40 -1.77 7.79 -27.36
CA PRO A 40 -0.82 8.11 -26.31
C PRO A 40 -0.25 9.52 -26.47
N PHE A 41 0.10 10.15 -25.35
CA PHE A 41 0.80 11.44 -25.31
C PHE A 41 1.83 11.45 -24.17
N MET A 42 2.77 12.39 -24.23
CA MET A 42 3.88 12.48 -23.28
C MET A 42 3.57 13.49 -22.17
N VAL A 43 3.82 13.07 -20.94
CA VAL A 43 3.82 13.93 -19.75
C VAL A 43 5.20 13.91 -19.10
N LYS A 44 5.54 14.99 -18.42
CA LYS A 44 6.78 15.15 -17.67
C LYS A 44 6.48 15.20 -16.18
N LEU A 45 6.98 14.21 -15.46
CA LEU A 45 6.98 14.20 -14.00
C LEU A 45 7.88 15.32 -13.46
N HIS A 46 7.55 15.82 -12.28
CA HIS A 46 8.37 16.80 -11.56
C HIS A 46 9.80 16.27 -11.30
N GLU A 47 10.81 17.14 -11.30
CA GLU A 47 12.22 16.74 -11.11
C GLU A 47 12.47 16.01 -9.79
N ASP A 48 11.79 16.42 -8.73
CA ASP A 48 11.82 15.77 -7.41
C ASP A 48 10.72 14.70 -7.24
N SER A 49 10.23 14.05 -8.31
CA SER A 49 9.32 12.90 -8.21
C SER A 49 10.02 11.61 -7.79
N PHE A 50 11.34 11.55 -7.98
CA PHE A 50 12.18 10.40 -7.66
C PHE A 50 13.49 10.81 -6.99
N GLN A 51 13.94 10.02 -6.01
CA GLN A 51 15.29 10.10 -5.48
C GLN A 51 15.91 8.71 -5.47
N ALA A 52 17.00 8.52 -6.21
CA ALA A 52 17.65 7.22 -6.37
C ALA A 52 18.83 7.04 -5.40
N PHE A 53 19.13 5.79 -5.08
CA PHE A 53 20.28 5.37 -4.29
C PHE A 53 20.89 4.10 -4.91
N ASN A 54 22.15 4.20 -5.36
CA ASN A 54 22.87 3.12 -6.04
C ASN A 54 22.16 2.55 -7.29
N CYS A 55 21.31 3.35 -7.94
CA CYS A 55 20.69 3.07 -9.22
C CYS A 55 20.44 4.36 -10.02
N GLU A 56 20.18 4.23 -11.31
CA GLU A 56 19.68 5.33 -12.14
C GLU A 56 18.18 5.53 -11.89
N PRO A 57 17.69 6.76 -11.73
CA PRO A 57 16.27 7.02 -11.59
C PRO A 57 15.50 6.65 -12.87
N PRO A 58 14.20 6.34 -12.79
CA PRO A 58 13.36 6.18 -13.96
C PRO A 58 13.24 7.49 -14.75
N SER A 59 12.83 7.36 -16.03
CA SER A 59 12.52 8.52 -16.87
C SER A 59 11.46 9.41 -16.22
N LEU A 60 11.65 10.73 -16.33
CA LEU A 60 10.63 11.71 -15.98
C LEU A 60 9.62 11.91 -17.12
N ASP A 61 10.02 11.61 -18.35
CA ASP A 61 9.13 11.64 -19.50
C ASP A 61 8.40 10.30 -19.58
N VAL A 62 7.07 10.34 -19.42
CA VAL A 62 6.19 9.18 -19.30
C VAL A 62 5.12 9.25 -20.38
N GLN A 63 4.90 8.13 -21.07
CA GLN A 63 3.80 7.99 -22.00
C GLN A 63 2.55 7.56 -21.26
N VAL A 64 1.44 8.27 -21.47
CA VAL A 64 0.14 7.97 -20.86
C VAL A 64 -0.97 7.99 -21.91
N THR A 65 -2.13 7.44 -21.58
CA THR A 65 -3.35 7.56 -22.40
C THR A 65 -4.51 8.13 -21.58
N LYS A 66 -5.48 8.76 -22.25
CA LYS A 66 -6.72 9.22 -21.60
C LYS A 66 -7.42 8.09 -20.85
N ASP A 67 -7.57 6.93 -21.48
CA ASP A 67 -8.31 5.80 -20.91
C ASP A 67 -7.63 5.23 -19.67
N GLU A 68 -6.30 5.18 -19.66
CA GLU A 68 -5.50 4.77 -18.50
C GLU A 68 -5.70 5.75 -17.32
N LEU A 69 -5.60 7.05 -17.56
CA LEU A 69 -5.81 8.07 -16.53
C LEU A 69 -7.24 8.02 -15.96
N ILE A 70 -8.26 7.89 -16.81
CA ILE A 70 -9.65 7.77 -16.38
C ILE A 70 -9.87 6.47 -15.59
N THR A 71 -9.23 5.37 -15.99
CA THR A 71 -9.31 4.09 -15.26
C THR A 71 -8.67 4.18 -13.88
N MET A 72 -7.48 4.79 -13.77
CA MET A 72 -6.82 5.02 -12.48
C MET A 72 -7.65 5.95 -11.58
N TYR A 73 -8.25 7.01 -12.15
CA TYR A 73 -9.15 7.90 -11.41
C TYR A 73 -10.37 7.16 -10.85
N ARG A 74 -11.03 6.35 -11.69
CA ARG A 74 -12.16 5.51 -11.26
C ARG A 74 -11.74 4.56 -10.14
N GLN A 75 -10.64 3.83 -10.31
CA GLN A 75 -10.18 2.86 -9.31
C GLN A 75 -9.83 3.52 -7.98
N MET A 76 -9.07 4.63 -7.98
CA MET A 76 -8.76 5.36 -6.74
C MET A 76 -10.04 5.85 -6.06
N SER A 77 -11.00 6.38 -6.83
CA SER A 77 -12.30 6.83 -6.31
C SER A 77 -13.11 5.67 -5.71
N THR A 78 -13.20 4.53 -6.38
CA THR A 78 -13.88 3.33 -5.88
C THR A 78 -13.22 2.81 -4.60
N MET A 79 -11.88 2.75 -4.53
CA MET A 79 -11.17 2.30 -3.32
C MET A 79 -11.40 3.27 -2.15
N ARG A 80 -11.37 4.58 -2.39
CA ARG A 80 -11.73 5.60 -1.39
C ARG A 80 -13.15 5.42 -0.87
N ARG A 81 -14.12 5.16 -1.76
CA ARG A 81 -15.53 4.93 -1.40
C ARG A 81 -15.71 3.65 -0.59
N MET A 82 -15.02 2.56 -0.96
CA MET A 82 -15.04 1.31 -0.20
C MET A 82 -14.52 1.52 1.23
N GLU A 83 -13.41 2.22 1.39
CA GLU A 83 -12.82 2.51 2.71
C GLU A 83 -13.71 3.44 3.56
N GLN A 84 -14.38 4.42 2.93
CA GLN A 84 -15.37 5.26 3.60
C GLN A 84 -16.57 4.44 4.09
N ALA A 85 -17.07 3.49 3.27
CA ALA A 85 -18.15 2.60 3.67
C ALA A 85 -17.72 1.67 4.82
N ALA A 86 -16.51 1.11 4.77
CA ALA A 86 -15.95 0.34 5.88
C ALA A 86 -15.87 1.17 7.18
N GLY A 87 -15.43 2.42 7.10
CA GLY A 87 -15.44 3.35 8.23
C GLY A 87 -16.84 3.56 8.82
N ALA A 88 -17.85 3.79 7.98
CA ALA A 88 -19.24 3.96 8.40
C ALA A 88 -19.82 2.67 9.03
N LEU A 89 -19.56 1.51 8.44
CA LEU A 89 -20.00 0.21 8.96
C LEU A 89 -19.36 -0.12 10.32
N TYR A 90 -18.10 0.27 10.54
CA TYR A 90 -17.44 0.15 11.84
C TYR A 90 -18.07 1.06 12.90
N GLN A 91 -18.37 2.32 12.55
CA GLN A 91 -19.07 3.23 13.45
C GLN A 91 -20.46 2.72 13.82
N ALA A 92 -21.15 2.10 12.86
CA ALA A 92 -22.44 1.42 13.05
C ALA A 92 -22.32 0.07 13.82
N LYS A 93 -21.13 -0.31 14.29
CA LYS A 93 -20.85 -1.55 15.03
C LYS A 93 -21.09 -2.85 14.25
N LEU A 94 -21.20 -2.76 12.93
CA LEU A 94 -21.32 -3.92 12.05
C LEU A 94 -19.96 -4.57 11.76
N ILE A 95 -18.89 -3.76 11.72
CA ILE A 95 -17.50 -4.24 11.71
C ILE A 95 -16.95 -4.14 13.14
N ARG A 96 -16.22 -5.17 13.57
CA ARG A 96 -15.63 -5.27 14.92
C ARG A 96 -14.11 -5.45 14.85
N GLY A 97 -13.44 -5.41 15.99
CA GLY A 97 -12.00 -5.65 16.09
C GLY A 97 -11.19 -4.58 15.37
N PHE A 98 -10.23 -5.00 14.55
CA PHE A 98 -9.36 -4.12 13.78
C PHE A 98 -9.98 -3.74 12.43
N CYS A 99 -9.77 -2.49 12.02
CA CYS A 99 -10.09 -1.99 10.69
C CYS A 99 -9.13 -0.85 10.34
N HIS A 100 -8.28 -1.06 9.33
CA HIS A 100 -7.21 -0.14 8.96
C HIS A 100 -7.46 0.45 7.57
N LEU A 101 -7.98 1.68 7.52
CA LEU A 101 -8.42 2.29 6.25
C LEU A 101 -7.26 2.87 5.44
N ALA A 102 -7.13 2.56 4.16
CA ALA A 102 -6.08 3.09 3.29
C ALA A 102 -6.31 4.51 2.74
N ILE A 103 -7.30 5.24 3.28
CA ILE A 103 -7.71 6.58 2.81
C ILE A 103 -6.50 7.54 2.76
N GLY A 104 -6.19 8.03 1.57
CA GLY A 104 -5.06 8.94 1.27
C GLY A 104 -3.87 8.26 0.60
N GLN A 105 -3.85 6.92 0.54
CA GLN A 105 -2.76 6.12 -0.05
C GLN A 105 -3.21 5.41 -1.34
N GLU A 106 -4.30 5.86 -1.97
CA GLU A 106 -4.90 5.19 -3.13
C GLU A 106 -3.91 5.08 -4.29
N ALA A 107 -3.14 6.14 -4.55
CA ALA A 107 -2.14 6.18 -5.61
C ALA A 107 -1.08 5.08 -5.49
N VAL A 108 -0.74 4.66 -4.27
CA VAL A 108 0.22 3.55 -4.05
C VAL A 108 -0.40 2.23 -4.52
N SER A 109 -1.59 1.90 -4.02
CA SER A 109 -2.26 0.63 -4.36
C SER A 109 -2.63 0.53 -5.84
N VAL A 110 -3.14 1.62 -6.44
CA VAL A 110 -3.49 1.68 -7.86
C VAL A 110 -2.25 1.76 -8.73
N GLY A 111 -1.22 2.51 -8.36
CA GLY A 111 0.06 2.57 -9.07
C GLY A 111 0.76 1.20 -9.12
N ILE A 112 0.75 0.46 -8.00
CA ILE A 112 1.24 -0.93 -7.95
C ILE A 112 0.41 -1.83 -8.87
N HIS A 113 -0.92 -1.69 -8.86
CA HIS A 113 -1.77 -2.50 -9.73
C HIS A 113 -1.49 -2.27 -11.23
N HIS A 114 -1.34 -1.02 -11.66
CA HIS A 114 -1.12 -0.66 -13.07
C HIS A 114 0.30 -0.87 -13.56
N GLY A 115 1.30 -0.82 -12.67
CA GLY A 115 2.69 -1.10 -13.03
C GLY A 115 3.06 -2.59 -13.01
N LEU A 116 2.12 -3.47 -12.62
CA LEU A 116 2.33 -4.91 -12.53
C LEU A 116 1.46 -5.68 -13.53
N THR A 117 1.85 -6.92 -13.82
CA THR A 117 0.99 -7.88 -14.52
C THR A 117 0.03 -8.57 -13.55
N PRO A 118 -1.07 -9.18 -14.02
CA PRO A 118 -1.97 -9.98 -13.17
C PRO A 118 -1.27 -11.14 -12.45
N ASP A 119 -0.14 -11.60 -12.99
CA ASP A 119 0.64 -12.75 -12.52
C ASP A 119 1.70 -12.41 -11.45
N ASP A 120 2.09 -11.14 -11.33
CA ASP A 120 3.03 -10.70 -10.30
C ASP A 120 2.41 -10.83 -8.89
N TYR A 121 3.25 -11.05 -7.88
CA TYR A 121 2.75 -11.27 -6.52
C TYR A 121 2.87 -10.00 -5.68
N VAL A 122 1.86 -9.78 -4.85
CA VAL A 122 1.83 -8.69 -3.86
C VAL A 122 1.59 -9.28 -2.49
N ILE A 123 2.35 -8.84 -1.50
CA ILE A 123 2.14 -9.18 -0.09
C ILE A 123 2.32 -7.92 0.75
N THR A 124 1.41 -7.66 1.70
CA THR A 124 1.47 -6.46 2.56
C THR A 124 1.05 -6.77 3.99
N SER A 125 1.07 -5.75 4.84
CA SER A 125 0.57 -5.82 6.21
C SER A 125 -0.96 -5.64 6.25
N TYR A 126 -1.52 -5.28 7.41
CA TYR A 126 -2.97 -5.26 7.67
C TYR A 126 -3.74 -4.10 7.04
N ARG A 127 -3.10 -3.17 6.31
CA ARG A 127 -3.76 -2.08 5.59
C ARG A 127 -3.94 -2.47 4.12
N CYS A 128 -4.75 -3.49 3.89
CA CYS A 128 -4.71 -4.27 2.65
C CYS A 128 -5.96 -4.19 1.77
N HIS A 129 -7.04 -3.51 2.18
CA HIS A 129 -8.32 -3.63 1.49
C HIS A 129 -8.25 -3.28 -0.02
N PRO A 130 -7.59 -2.18 -0.45
CA PRO A 130 -7.50 -1.87 -1.87
C PRO A 130 -6.68 -2.90 -2.65
N PHE A 131 -5.57 -3.37 -2.07
CA PHE A 131 -4.73 -4.40 -2.69
C PHE A 131 -5.51 -5.69 -2.93
N ALA A 132 -6.32 -6.12 -1.96
CA ALA A 132 -7.14 -7.32 -2.10
C ALA A 132 -8.13 -7.21 -3.27
N VAL A 133 -8.80 -6.07 -3.46
CA VAL A 133 -9.71 -5.88 -4.60
C VAL A 133 -8.93 -5.83 -5.91
N LEU A 134 -7.89 -4.99 -5.99
CA LEU A 134 -7.12 -4.76 -7.21
C LEU A 134 -6.36 -6.01 -7.67
N ARG A 135 -6.05 -6.93 -6.77
CA ARG A 135 -5.32 -8.17 -7.08
C ARG A 135 -6.23 -9.39 -7.12
N GLY A 136 -7.40 -9.26 -7.74
CA GLY A 136 -8.29 -10.40 -8.06
C GLY A 136 -9.39 -10.69 -7.05
N GLY A 137 -9.57 -9.82 -6.04
CA GLY A 137 -10.70 -9.86 -5.14
C GLY A 137 -11.92 -9.11 -5.67
N THR A 138 -12.95 -9.00 -4.83
CA THR A 138 -14.15 -8.21 -5.13
C THR A 138 -14.48 -7.30 -3.97
N ILE A 139 -15.10 -6.14 -4.25
CA ILE A 139 -15.55 -5.20 -3.22
C ILE A 139 -16.52 -5.89 -2.26
N LYS A 140 -17.49 -6.62 -2.80
CA LYS A 140 -18.43 -7.45 -2.01
C LYS A 140 -17.70 -8.43 -1.11
N GLY A 141 -16.71 -9.15 -1.63
CA GLY A 141 -15.95 -10.13 -0.84
C GLY A 141 -15.16 -9.46 0.29
N VAL A 142 -14.53 -8.32 0.03
CA VAL A 142 -13.82 -7.56 1.06
C VAL A 142 -14.77 -7.03 2.13
N ILE A 143 -15.88 -6.39 1.74
CA ILE A 143 -16.89 -5.89 2.69
C ILE A 143 -17.55 -7.05 3.46
N GLY A 144 -17.84 -8.17 2.79
CA GLY A 144 -18.33 -9.39 3.43
C GLY A 144 -17.37 -9.94 4.47
N GLU A 145 -16.06 -9.93 4.20
CA GLU A 145 -15.05 -10.35 5.16
C GLU A 145 -14.98 -9.41 6.36
N LEU A 146 -15.04 -8.09 6.12
CA LEU A 146 -15.07 -7.09 7.20
C LEU A 146 -16.30 -7.25 8.10
N LEU A 147 -17.45 -7.61 7.52
CA LEU A 147 -18.70 -7.88 8.24
C LEU A 147 -18.74 -9.28 8.88
N GLY A 148 -17.72 -10.12 8.68
CA GLY A 148 -17.68 -11.49 9.19
C GLY A 148 -18.73 -12.41 8.56
N ARG A 149 -19.02 -12.24 7.28
CA ARG A 149 -20.06 -13.00 6.55
C ARG A 149 -19.46 -14.09 5.67
N LYS A 150 -20.28 -15.10 5.34
CA LYS A 150 -19.86 -16.25 4.52
C LYS A 150 -19.37 -15.87 3.11
N VAL A 151 -19.94 -14.80 2.53
CA VAL A 151 -19.49 -14.24 1.25
C VAL A 151 -18.12 -13.58 1.31
N GLY A 152 -17.55 -13.41 2.52
CA GLY A 152 -16.20 -12.91 2.70
C GLY A 152 -15.14 -13.72 1.96
N MET A 153 -14.07 -13.07 1.53
CA MET A 153 -12.96 -13.69 0.79
C MET A 153 -12.27 -14.82 1.57
N SER A 154 -12.39 -14.84 2.90
CA SER A 154 -11.92 -15.88 3.79
C SER A 154 -13.06 -16.43 4.64
N HIS A 155 -14.28 -16.36 4.10
CA HIS A 155 -15.51 -16.86 4.69
C HIS A 155 -15.78 -16.34 6.11
N GLY A 156 -15.41 -15.08 6.38
CA GLY A 156 -15.60 -14.44 7.68
C GLY A 156 -14.65 -14.90 8.78
N LYS A 157 -13.64 -15.71 8.46
CA LYS A 157 -12.63 -16.19 9.43
C LYS A 157 -11.45 -15.22 9.62
N GLY A 158 -11.14 -14.41 8.61
CA GLY A 158 -9.94 -13.57 8.58
C GLY A 158 -10.19 -12.14 9.08
N GLY A 159 -11.35 -11.57 8.75
CA GLY A 159 -11.65 -10.17 9.03
C GLY A 159 -10.77 -9.20 8.24
N SER A 160 -10.62 -7.97 8.75
CA SER A 160 -9.93 -6.87 8.03
C SER A 160 -8.48 -7.15 7.65
N MET A 161 -7.77 -7.89 8.50
CA MET A 161 -6.32 -8.01 8.36
C MET A 161 -5.90 -9.18 7.48
N HIS A 162 -6.77 -10.13 7.18
CA HIS A 162 -6.39 -11.42 6.60
C HIS A 162 -7.28 -11.75 5.39
N ILE A 163 -6.97 -11.11 4.26
CA ILE A 163 -7.69 -11.27 2.99
C ILE A 163 -6.70 -11.71 1.93
N PHE A 164 -6.98 -12.81 1.23
CA PHE A 164 -6.07 -13.44 0.27
C PHE A 164 -6.71 -13.60 -1.10
N THR A 165 -5.89 -13.61 -2.14
CA THR A 165 -6.25 -14.00 -3.52
C THR A 165 -5.12 -14.85 -4.12
N PRO A 166 -5.28 -15.45 -5.31
CA PRO A 166 -4.19 -16.20 -5.95
C PRO A 166 -2.89 -15.41 -6.18
N THR A 167 -2.95 -14.08 -6.29
CA THR A 167 -1.77 -13.22 -6.51
C THR A 167 -1.58 -12.14 -5.43
N PHE A 168 -2.40 -12.17 -4.38
CA PHE A 168 -2.27 -11.34 -3.19
C PHE A 168 -2.18 -12.21 -1.94
N PHE A 169 -0.97 -12.29 -1.38
CA PHE A 169 -0.62 -13.21 -0.28
C PHE A 169 -0.94 -12.63 1.09
N GLY A 170 -2.05 -11.90 1.18
CA GLY A 170 -2.60 -11.48 2.44
C GLY A 170 -2.30 -10.05 2.83
N GLY A 171 -3.21 -9.55 3.66
CA GLY A 171 -2.79 -8.71 4.76
C GLY A 171 -2.20 -9.57 5.89
N ASN A 172 -1.16 -9.05 6.53
CA ASN A 172 -0.45 -9.75 7.59
C ASN A 172 -0.45 -8.89 8.86
N GLY A 173 -0.97 -9.47 9.95
CA GLY A 173 -1.17 -8.80 11.24
C GLY A 173 0.11 -8.58 12.05
N ILE A 174 1.15 -9.40 11.83
CA ILE A 174 2.41 -9.32 12.55
C ILE A 174 3.36 -8.40 11.80
N VAL A 175 3.70 -7.26 12.41
CA VAL A 175 4.50 -6.19 11.80
C VAL A 175 5.87 -6.72 11.35
N GLY A 176 6.12 -6.67 10.04
CA GLY A 176 7.40 -7.06 9.41
C GLY A 176 7.47 -8.53 8.99
N ALA A 177 6.55 -9.40 9.46
CA ALA A 177 6.57 -10.82 9.14
C ALA A 177 6.33 -11.11 7.64
N GLN A 178 5.60 -10.24 6.96
CA GLN A 178 5.33 -10.37 5.53
C GLN A 178 6.56 -10.13 4.65
N VAL A 179 7.61 -9.48 5.17
CA VAL A 179 8.80 -9.14 4.37
C VAL A 179 9.64 -10.38 4.06
N PRO A 180 10.01 -11.23 5.04
CA PRO A 180 10.61 -12.54 4.73
C PRO A 180 9.70 -13.44 3.88
N LEU A 181 8.37 -13.43 4.11
CA LEU A 181 7.43 -14.21 3.29
C LEU A 181 7.46 -13.76 1.82
N GLY A 182 7.50 -12.45 1.57
CA GLY A 182 7.65 -11.91 0.22
C GLY A 182 8.97 -12.28 -0.45
N ALA A 183 10.08 -12.31 0.31
CA ALA A 183 11.35 -12.83 -0.20
C ALA A 183 11.24 -14.34 -0.53
N GLY A 184 10.53 -15.13 0.27
CA GLY A 184 10.27 -16.55 0.00
C GLY A 184 9.43 -16.77 -1.27
N LEU A 185 8.42 -15.93 -1.52
CA LEU A 185 7.65 -15.96 -2.76
C LEU A 185 8.52 -15.62 -3.98
N ALA A 186 9.38 -14.61 -3.87
CA ALA A 186 10.33 -14.27 -4.93
C ALA A 186 11.34 -15.40 -5.18
N PHE A 187 11.78 -16.10 -4.11
CA PHE A 187 12.59 -17.30 -4.24
C PHE A 187 11.85 -18.39 -5.01
N ALA A 188 10.59 -18.67 -4.69
CA ALA A 188 9.79 -19.67 -5.40
C ALA A 188 9.58 -19.32 -6.88
N GLN A 189 9.38 -18.03 -7.21
CA GLN A 189 9.29 -17.54 -8.59
C GLN A 189 10.60 -17.76 -9.34
N LYS A 190 11.74 -17.40 -8.74
CA LYS A 190 13.07 -17.66 -9.31
C LYS A 190 13.35 -19.15 -9.48
N TYR A 191 13.05 -19.96 -8.46
CA TYR A 191 13.27 -21.40 -8.46
C TYR A 191 12.46 -22.11 -9.54
N SER A 192 11.23 -21.65 -9.76
CA SER A 192 10.34 -22.20 -10.78
C SER A 192 10.58 -21.61 -12.19
N GLU A 193 11.59 -20.74 -12.36
CA GLU A 193 11.89 -20.04 -13.63
C GLU A 193 10.71 -19.25 -14.22
N HIS A 194 9.80 -18.76 -13.38
CA HIS A 194 8.69 -17.93 -13.85
C HIS A 194 9.13 -16.45 -13.88
N PRO A 195 8.99 -15.73 -15.01
CA PRO A 195 9.39 -14.33 -15.15
C PRO A 195 8.38 -13.39 -14.47
N ARG A 196 8.30 -13.49 -13.14
CA ARG A 196 7.40 -12.74 -12.26
C ARG A 196 8.22 -12.11 -11.13
N CYS A 197 7.73 -11.01 -10.58
CA CYS A 197 8.29 -10.42 -9.38
C CYS A 197 7.33 -10.54 -8.19
N THR A 198 7.88 -10.33 -6.99
CA THR A 198 7.09 -10.16 -5.78
C THR A 198 7.34 -8.78 -5.18
N PHE A 199 6.26 -8.03 -4.97
CA PHE A 199 6.26 -6.77 -4.23
C PHE A 199 5.92 -7.07 -2.76
N ALA A 200 6.91 -6.91 -1.88
CA ALA A 200 6.82 -7.17 -0.45
C ALA A 200 6.74 -5.85 0.32
N LEU A 201 5.52 -5.44 0.66
CA LEU A 201 5.23 -4.14 1.26
C LEU A 201 5.31 -4.18 2.79
N TYR A 202 5.78 -3.08 3.38
CA TYR A 202 5.82 -2.82 4.82
C TYR A 202 5.73 -1.31 5.10
N GLY A 203 5.30 -0.92 6.30
CA GLY A 203 5.21 0.51 6.67
C GLY A 203 6.52 1.06 7.26
N ASP A 204 6.61 2.39 7.39
CA ASP A 204 7.76 3.07 8.01
C ASP A 204 8.10 2.55 9.42
N GLY A 205 7.09 2.25 10.24
CA GLY A 205 7.31 1.63 11.55
C GLY A 205 7.85 0.20 11.48
N ALA A 206 7.49 -0.56 10.45
CA ALA A 206 7.95 -1.93 10.23
C ALA A 206 9.40 -1.98 9.71
N ALA A 207 9.91 -0.89 9.12
CA ALA A 207 11.27 -0.79 8.58
C ALA A 207 12.39 -0.97 9.64
N ASN A 208 12.02 -1.00 10.92
CA ASN A 208 12.95 -1.21 12.05
C ASN A 208 12.95 -2.68 12.56
N GLN A 209 12.17 -3.58 11.95
CA GLN A 209 12.14 -4.99 12.34
C GLN A 209 13.41 -5.72 11.87
N GLY A 210 14.03 -6.52 12.75
CA GLY A 210 15.28 -7.24 12.44
C GLY A 210 15.14 -8.17 11.21
N GLN A 211 14.04 -8.92 11.15
CA GLN A 211 13.74 -9.84 10.05
C GLN A 211 13.66 -9.17 8.67
N VAL A 212 13.41 -7.85 8.60
CA VAL A 212 13.44 -7.09 7.33
C VAL A 212 14.85 -7.05 6.77
N PHE A 213 15.86 -6.80 7.62
CA PHE A 213 17.26 -6.77 7.20
C PHE A 213 17.81 -8.17 6.91
N GLU A 214 17.36 -9.19 7.64
CA GLU A 214 17.68 -10.58 7.31
C GLU A 214 17.15 -10.95 5.92
N ALA A 215 15.91 -10.58 5.61
CA ALA A 215 15.32 -10.77 4.29
C ALA A 215 16.07 -10.02 3.19
N PHE A 216 16.49 -8.77 3.44
CA PHE A 216 17.31 -8.00 2.51
C PHE A 216 18.62 -8.72 2.19
N ASN A 217 19.36 -9.17 3.21
CA ASN A 217 20.61 -9.89 3.02
C ASN A 217 20.44 -11.15 2.16
N MET A 218 19.48 -12.02 2.49
CA MET A 218 19.24 -13.23 1.72
C MET A 218 18.74 -12.94 0.30
N ALA A 219 17.82 -11.98 0.15
CA ALA A 219 17.30 -11.63 -1.16
C ALA A 219 18.37 -11.07 -2.09
N LYS A 220 19.32 -10.30 -1.56
CA LYS A 220 20.45 -9.81 -2.35
C LYS A 220 21.46 -10.91 -2.63
N LEU A 221 21.81 -11.72 -1.64
CA LEU A 221 22.74 -12.84 -1.80
C LEU A 221 22.29 -13.80 -2.90
N TRP A 222 20.98 -14.01 -3.02
CA TRP A 222 20.40 -14.90 -4.02
C TRP A 222 19.86 -14.19 -5.25
N ASP A 223 20.09 -12.89 -5.42
CA ASP A 223 19.52 -12.05 -6.49
C ASP A 223 18.06 -12.41 -6.80
N LEU A 224 17.20 -12.28 -5.79
CA LEU A 224 15.78 -12.59 -5.91
C LEU A 224 15.02 -11.48 -6.66
N PRO A 225 13.98 -11.82 -7.44
CA PRO A 225 13.10 -10.84 -8.08
C PRO A 225 12.09 -10.24 -7.07
N CYS A 226 12.61 -9.66 -5.98
CA CYS A 226 11.82 -9.08 -4.91
C CYS A 226 11.97 -7.55 -4.89
N VAL A 227 10.84 -6.84 -4.92
CA VAL A 227 10.81 -5.40 -4.66
C VAL A 227 10.31 -5.18 -3.24
N PHE A 228 11.18 -4.64 -2.38
CA PHE A 228 10.87 -4.33 -0.99
C PHE A 228 10.30 -2.92 -0.89
N VAL A 229 9.02 -2.80 -0.56
CA VAL A 229 8.30 -1.54 -0.64
C VAL A 229 8.01 -0.98 0.76
N CYS A 230 8.57 0.17 1.10
CA CYS A 230 8.23 0.93 2.28
C CYS A 230 7.11 1.95 1.98
N GLU A 231 5.93 1.74 2.54
CA GLU A 231 4.85 2.73 2.55
C GLU A 231 5.07 3.73 3.70
N ASN A 232 5.80 4.82 3.42
CA ASN A 232 6.12 5.85 4.40
C ASN A 232 4.97 6.85 4.52
N ASN A 233 4.01 6.54 5.39
CA ASN A 233 2.89 7.43 5.75
C ASN A 233 3.18 8.33 6.97
N LYS A 234 4.48 8.45 7.32
CA LYS A 234 5.05 9.30 8.39
C LYS A 234 4.85 8.82 9.82
N TYR A 235 3.99 7.82 10.07
CA TYR A 235 3.62 7.43 11.43
C TYR A 235 3.40 5.91 11.60
N GLY A 236 4.32 5.26 12.30
CA GLY A 236 4.15 3.92 12.87
C GLY A 236 3.21 3.95 14.08
N MET A 237 1.94 3.61 13.86
CA MET A 237 0.85 3.78 14.83
C MET A 237 0.74 5.24 15.31
N GLY A 238 1.31 5.58 16.46
CA GLY A 238 1.35 6.95 17.00
C GLY A 238 2.75 7.54 17.15
N THR A 239 3.78 6.86 16.62
CA THR A 239 5.17 7.33 16.67
C THR A 239 5.58 7.83 15.30
N SER A 240 6.03 9.09 15.21
CA SER A 240 6.51 9.65 13.94
C SER A 240 7.81 8.97 13.49
N ALA A 241 8.06 8.99 12.18
CA ALA A 241 9.28 8.42 11.58
C ALA A 241 10.57 8.94 12.24
N GLU A 242 10.65 10.23 12.55
CA GLU A 242 11.82 10.88 13.15
C GLU A 242 12.06 10.43 14.60
N ARG A 243 11.02 9.91 15.27
CA ARG A 243 11.10 9.39 16.64
C ARG A 243 11.37 7.90 16.70
N SER A 244 11.09 7.16 15.62
CA SER A 244 11.25 5.70 15.56
C SER A 244 12.50 5.27 14.78
N SER A 245 13.01 6.10 13.88
CA SER A 245 14.10 5.75 12.96
C SER A 245 15.23 6.78 13.01
N ALA A 246 16.45 6.33 13.26
CA ALA A 246 17.65 7.18 13.20
C ALA A 246 17.97 7.65 11.77
N ASN A 247 17.59 6.85 10.76
CA ASN A 247 17.62 7.22 9.36
C ASN A 247 16.21 7.06 8.77
N THR A 248 15.60 8.17 8.38
CA THR A 248 14.26 8.25 7.77
C THR A 248 14.28 8.20 6.24
N GLU A 249 15.44 8.05 5.61
CA GLU A 249 15.58 7.76 4.18
C GLU A 249 15.42 6.25 3.97
N TYR A 250 14.17 5.76 4.02
CA TYR A 250 13.87 4.32 4.06
C TYR A 250 14.35 3.58 2.82
N PHE A 251 14.33 4.21 1.64
CA PHE A 251 14.88 3.65 0.40
C PHE A 251 16.39 3.31 0.48
N LYS A 252 17.15 3.90 1.42
CA LYS A 252 18.58 3.60 1.61
C LYS A 252 18.86 2.51 2.63
N ARG A 253 17.84 2.04 3.35
CA ARG A 253 18.00 1.12 4.49
C ARG A 253 18.42 -0.29 4.08
N GLY A 254 18.36 -0.60 2.79
CA GLY A 254 18.88 -1.83 2.21
C GLY A 254 20.41 -1.85 2.08
N ASP A 255 21.08 -0.73 2.39
CA ASP A 255 22.55 -0.56 2.34
C ASP A 255 23.14 -0.87 0.95
N TYR A 256 23.50 -2.13 0.71
CA TYR A 256 23.98 -2.60 -0.59
C TYR A 256 22.87 -2.90 -1.60
N ILE A 257 21.59 -2.90 -1.20
CA ILE A 257 20.46 -3.01 -2.13
C ILE A 257 20.12 -1.62 -2.69
N PRO A 258 20.08 -1.44 -4.02
CA PRO A 258 19.66 -0.18 -4.63
C PRO A 258 18.24 0.22 -4.23
N GLY A 259 17.98 1.52 -4.20
CA GLY A 259 16.74 2.08 -3.66
C GLY A 259 16.22 3.25 -4.47
N LEU A 260 14.89 3.39 -4.48
CA LEU A 260 14.19 4.50 -5.12
C LEU A 260 13.13 5.06 -4.15
N GLN A 261 13.24 6.33 -3.77
CA GLN A 261 12.16 7.06 -3.14
C GLN A 261 11.26 7.68 -4.20
N VAL A 262 9.95 7.64 -3.98
CA VAL A 262 8.92 8.03 -4.93
C VAL A 262 7.90 8.92 -4.24
N ASN A 263 7.44 9.96 -4.95
CA ASN A 263 6.24 10.69 -4.58
C ASN A 263 5.01 9.77 -4.67
N GLY A 264 4.60 9.19 -3.54
CA GLY A 264 3.47 8.26 -3.46
C GLY A 264 2.10 8.94 -3.47
N MET A 265 2.04 10.26 -3.70
CA MET A 265 0.80 11.02 -3.86
C MET A 265 0.49 11.32 -5.33
N ASP A 266 1.48 11.26 -6.23
CA ASP A 266 1.27 11.36 -7.68
C ASP A 266 1.16 9.96 -8.29
N ILE A 267 -0.01 9.63 -8.82
CA ILE A 267 -0.32 8.33 -9.41
C ILE A 267 0.54 8.01 -10.64
N VAL A 268 0.93 9.00 -11.45
CA VAL A 268 1.77 8.78 -12.63
C VAL A 268 3.20 8.43 -12.18
N ALA A 269 3.71 9.14 -11.16
CA ALA A 269 4.99 8.83 -10.56
C ALA A 269 4.98 7.44 -9.89
N ALA A 270 3.90 7.11 -9.18
CA ALA A 270 3.75 5.82 -8.52
C ALA A 270 3.75 4.66 -9.53
N LYS A 271 2.96 4.77 -10.61
CA LYS A 271 2.94 3.78 -11.70
C LYS A 271 4.33 3.63 -12.35
N GLN A 272 4.95 4.75 -12.75
CA GLN A 272 6.25 4.74 -13.42
C GLN A 272 7.35 4.07 -12.58
N ALA A 273 7.33 4.29 -11.26
CA ALA A 273 8.28 3.65 -10.36
C ALA A 273 8.07 2.13 -10.23
N VAL A 274 6.81 1.68 -10.25
CA VAL A 274 6.46 0.25 -10.22
C VAL A 274 6.89 -0.43 -11.51
N GLU A 275 6.59 0.17 -12.67
CA GLU A 275 7.04 -0.35 -13.98
C GLU A 275 8.57 -0.45 -14.04
N TYR A 276 9.27 0.56 -13.53
CA TYR A 276 10.73 0.54 -13.40
C TYR A 276 11.21 -0.58 -12.47
N ALA A 277 10.61 -0.75 -11.30
CA ALA A 277 11.01 -1.76 -10.32
C ALA A 277 10.71 -3.19 -10.80
N ARG A 278 9.61 -3.39 -11.52
CA ARG A 278 9.31 -4.64 -12.22
C ARG A 278 10.35 -4.91 -13.30
N LYS A 279 10.62 -3.91 -14.16
CA LYS A 279 11.68 -3.99 -15.19
C LYS A 279 13.03 -4.37 -14.61
N TRP A 280 13.40 -3.75 -13.49
CA TRP A 280 14.66 -4.01 -12.78
C TRP A 280 14.80 -5.47 -12.36
N THR A 281 13.74 -6.05 -11.82
CA THR A 281 13.76 -7.39 -11.21
C THR A 281 13.57 -8.50 -12.24
N VAL A 282 12.66 -8.33 -13.20
CA VAL A 282 12.26 -9.39 -14.14
C VAL A 282 13.05 -9.31 -15.44
N GLU A 283 13.00 -8.18 -16.14
CA GLU A 283 13.63 -8.00 -17.45
C GLU A 283 15.15 -7.82 -17.33
N ASP A 284 15.61 -6.95 -16.43
CA ASP A 284 17.04 -6.65 -16.25
C ASP A 284 17.75 -7.66 -15.32
N LYS A 285 16.98 -8.43 -14.54
CA LYS A 285 17.49 -9.45 -13.59
C LYS A 285 18.55 -8.92 -12.62
N LYS A 286 18.40 -7.69 -12.12
CA LYS A 286 19.39 -7.01 -11.25
C LYS A 286 19.29 -7.38 -9.76
N GLY A 287 18.51 -8.42 -9.44
CA GLY A 287 18.19 -8.81 -8.07
C GLY A 287 17.20 -7.84 -7.41
N PRO A 288 17.17 -7.75 -6.06
CA PRO A 288 16.15 -6.98 -5.37
C PRO A 288 16.33 -5.46 -5.50
N LEU A 289 15.25 -4.74 -5.25
CA LEU A 289 15.20 -3.26 -5.21
C LEU A 289 14.41 -2.80 -3.99
N LEU A 290 14.84 -1.73 -3.33
CA LEU A 290 14.02 -1.02 -2.34
C LEU A 290 13.22 0.10 -3.01
N LEU A 291 11.95 0.19 -2.67
CA LEU A 291 11.05 1.25 -3.13
C LEU A 291 10.44 1.93 -1.91
N GLU A 292 10.53 3.24 -1.79
CA GLU A 292 9.85 3.99 -0.73
C GLU A 292 8.80 4.90 -1.34
N PHE A 293 7.52 4.61 -1.08
CA PHE A 293 6.45 5.56 -1.38
C PHE A 293 6.30 6.52 -0.21
N VAL A 294 6.63 7.79 -0.45
CA VAL A 294 6.28 8.86 0.48
C VAL A 294 4.82 9.22 0.26
N THR A 295 3.97 8.81 1.20
CA THR A 295 2.51 8.93 1.10
C THR A 295 1.92 9.40 2.43
N TYR A 296 0.59 9.36 2.58
CA TYR A 296 -0.05 9.81 3.82
C TYR A 296 -1.43 9.16 4.06
N ARG A 297 -1.69 8.76 5.31
CA ARG A 297 -3.01 8.27 5.75
C ARG A 297 -3.81 9.37 6.42
N TYR A 298 -5.05 9.61 5.97
CA TYR A 298 -5.90 10.66 6.55
C TYR A 298 -6.55 10.24 7.87
N GLY A 299 -6.94 8.97 8.00
CA GLY A 299 -7.42 8.40 9.25
C GLY A 299 -6.28 8.16 10.25
N GLY A 300 -6.63 7.91 11.51
CA GLY A 300 -5.70 7.39 12.50
C GLY A 300 -5.15 6.01 12.13
N HIS A 301 -4.45 5.36 13.05
CA HIS A 301 -3.79 4.09 12.77
C HIS A 301 -4.81 3.03 12.33
N SER A 302 -5.88 2.89 13.11
CA SER A 302 -7.05 2.05 12.89
C SER A 302 -8.30 2.83 13.31
N MET A 303 -9.48 2.24 13.16
CA MET A 303 -10.74 2.85 13.62
C MET A 303 -10.82 3.12 15.14
N SER A 304 -9.97 2.51 15.97
CA SER A 304 -9.90 2.81 17.41
C SER A 304 -8.98 3.99 17.75
N ASP A 305 -8.20 4.48 16.80
CA ASP A 305 -7.28 5.61 16.97
C ASP A 305 -7.82 6.85 16.25
N PRO A 306 -8.19 7.93 16.97
CA PRO A 306 -8.60 9.19 16.37
C PRO A 306 -7.47 9.89 15.60
N GLY A 307 -6.20 9.58 15.90
CA GLY A 307 -5.03 10.14 15.22
C GLY A 307 -4.72 11.60 15.54
N THR A 308 -5.23 12.14 16.67
CA THR A 308 -5.07 13.55 17.07
C THR A 308 -4.09 13.77 18.22
N THR A 309 -3.54 12.72 18.83
CA THR A 309 -2.62 12.82 19.98
C THR A 309 -1.16 12.96 19.58
N TYR A 310 -0.82 12.66 18.32
CA TYR A 310 0.56 12.62 17.81
C TYR A 310 0.77 13.42 16.53
N ARG A 311 -0.29 14.09 16.02
CA ARG A 311 -0.27 14.99 14.87
C ARG A 311 -1.47 15.92 14.90
N THR A 312 -1.39 17.03 14.18
CA THR A 312 -2.42 18.08 14.21
C THR A 312 -3.52 17.83 13.19
N ARG A 313 -4.71 18.40 13.41
CA ARG A 313 -5.81 18.34 12.42
C ARG A 313 -5.46 19.17 11.19
N GLU A 314 -4.75 20.26 11.39
CA GLU A 314 -4.26 21.19 10.37
C GLU A 314 -3.28 20.50 9.42
N GLU A 315 -2.38 19.65 9.93
CA GLU A 315 -1.49 18.83 9.09
C GLU A 315 -2.29 17.90 8.17
N VAL A 316 -3.25 17.15 8.72
CA VAL A 316 -4.10 16.22 7.94
C VAL A 316 -4.94 16.99 6.92
N GLN A 317 -5.54 18.10 7.32
CA GLN A 317 -6.35 18.94 6.42
C GLN A 317 -5.50 19.49 5.27
N ARG A 318 -4.29 20.01 5.57
CA ARG A 318 -3.35 20.50 4.56
C ARG A 318 -2.95 19.39 3.59
N MET A 319 -2.63 18.20 4.09
CA MET A 319 -2.31 17.04 3.23
C MET A 319 -3.49 16.71 2.32
N ARG A 320 -4.71 16.65 2.85
CA ARG A 320 -5.92 16.36 2.05
C ARG A 320 -6.23 17.46 1.03
N SER A 321 -6.12 18.73 1.40
CA SER A 321 -6.55 19.83 0.52
C SER A 321 -5.53 20.20 -0.55
N THR A 322 -4.25 19.85 -0.36
CA THR A 322 -3.18 20.27 -1.27
C THR A 322 -2.42 19.12 -1.92
N LYS A 323 -2.60 17.88 -1.44
CA LYS A 323 -1.80 16.72 -1.86
C LYS A 323 -2.66 15.46 -2.09
N ASP A 324 -3.99 15.55 -2.15
CA ASP A 324 -4.84 14.36 -2.35
C ASP A 324 -4.60 13.74 -3.74
N PRO A 325 -4.39 12.41 -3.81
CA PRO A 325 -4.01 11.75 -5.07
C PRO A 325 -5.14 11.72 -6.10
N ILE A 326 -6.40 11.67 -5.65
CA ILE A 326 -7.56 11.66 -6.53
C ILE A 326 -7.76 13.08 -7.09
N HIS A 327 -7.66 14.09 -6.24
CA HIS A 327 -7.78 15.48 -6.65
C HIS A 327 -6.62 15.91 -7.57
N GLY A 328 -5.39 15.45 -7.31
CA GLY A 328 -4.25 15.72 -8.19
C GLY A 328 -4.46 15.18 -9.60
N LEU A 329 -4.90 13.92 -9.72
CA LEU A 329 -5.24 13.33 -11.01
C LEU A 329 -6.46 14.00 -11.67
N GLN A 330 -7.47 14.40 -10.90
CA GLN A 330 -8.61 15.17 -11.41
C GLN A 330 -8.13 16.45 -12.11
N LYS A 331 -7.23 17.20 -11.46
CA LYS A 331 -6.68 18.44 -12.01
C LYS A 331 -5.95 18.20 -13.32
N TYR A 332 -5.13 17.15 -13.42
CA TYR A 332 -4.51 16.76 -14.70
C TYR A 332 -5.56 16.50 -15.78
N ILE A 333 -6.58 15.68 -15.49
CA ILE A 333 -7.60 15.31 -16.47
C ILE A 333 -8.38 16.54 -16.97
N GLU A 334 -8.72 17.47 -16.07
CA GLU A 334 -9.46 18.69 -16.40
C GLU A 334 -8.58 19.69 -17.17
N GLU A 335 -7.37 20.00 -16.68
CA GLU A 335 -6.46 20.96 -17.31
C GLU A 335 -5.98 20.49 -18.68
N TRP A 336 -5.86 19.19 -18.88
CA TRP A 336 -5.45 18.59 -20.17
C TRP A 336 -6.63 18.35 -21.10
N GLY A 337 -7.86 18.77 -20.73
CA GLY A 337 -9.06 18.65 -21.57
C GLY A 337 -9.48 17.21 -21.85
N LEU A 338 -9.09 16.25 -21.00
CA LEU A 338 -9.34 14.83 -21.22
C LEU A 338 -10.75 14.42 -20.80
N ALA A 339 -11.30 15.02 -19.75
CA ALA A 339 -12.70 14.87 -19.36
C ALA A 339 -13.18 16.12 -18.62
N THR A 340 -14.49 16.31 -18.63
CA THR A 340 -15.17 17.39 -17.91
C THR A 340 -15.36 17.06 -16.44
N GLU A 341 -15.51 18.09 -15.60
CA GLU A 341 -15.86 17.93 -14.19
C GLU A 341 -17.16 17.11 -14.02
N GLN A 342 -18.15 17.26 -14.92
CA GLN A 342 -19.39 16.51 -14.88
C GLN A 342 -19.17 15.01 -15.12
N GLU A 343 -18.32 14.63 -16.07
CA GLU A 343 -17.96 13.22 -16.31
C GLU A 343 -17.24 12.62 -15.11
N LEU A 344 -16.30 13.35 -14.49
CA LEU A 344 -15.59 12.90 -13.30
C LEU A 344 -16.50 12.78 -12.07
N LYS A 345 -17.46 13.70 -11.91
CA LYS A 345 -18.52 13.58 -10.91
C LYS A 345 -19.41 12.37 -11.15
N GLN A 346 -19.67 12.01 -12.40
CA GLN A 346 -20.44 10.81 -12.71
C GLN A 346 -19.67 9.55 -12.30
N ILE A 347 -18.36 9.47 -12.56
CA ILE A 347 -17.52 8.36 -12.10
C ILE A 347 -17.58 8.19 -10.58
N ASP A 348 -17.53 9.29 -9.81
CA ASP A 348 -17.64 9.21 -8.34
C ASP A 348 -19.03 8.73 -7.87
N LYS A 349 -20.10 9.15 -8.56
CA LYS A 349 -21.46 8.66 -8.29
C LYS A 349 -21.60 7.17 -8.59
N ASP A 350 -21.05 6.72 -9.71
CA ASP A 350 -21.09 5.32 -10.13
C ASP A 350 -20.29 4.46 -9.13
N ALA A 351 -19.11 4.91 -8.72
CA ALA A 351 -18.32 4.28 -7.68
C ALA A 351 -19.12 4.18 -6.37
N LYS A 352 -19.80 5.26 -5.96
CA LYS A 352 -20.67 5.21 -4.77
C LYS A 352 -21.79 4.18 -4.92
N ALA A 353 -22.48 4.15 -6.06
CA ALA A 353 -23.57 3.20 -6.31
C ALA A 353 -23.07 1.74 -6.30
N GLU A 354 -21.89 1.48 -6.87
CA GLU A 354 -21.22 0.17 -6.83
C GLU A 354 -20.94 -0.26 -5.37
N ILE A 355 -20.37 0.63 -4.55
CA ILE A 355 -20.11 0.34 -3.14
C ILE A 355 -21.40 0.10 -2.36
N ASP A 356 -22.42 0.95 -2.54
CA ASP A 356 -23.69 0.82 -1.83
C ASP A 356 -24.35 -0.54 -2.16
N ALA A 357 -24.34 -0.95 -3.44
CA ALA A 357 -24.83 -2.27 -3.85
C ALA A 357 -24.04 -3.42 -3.21
N ALA A 358 -22.70 -3.35 -3.24
CA ALA A 358 -21.83 -4.36 -2.64
C ALA A 358 -22.01 -4.47 -1.11
N VAL A 359 -22.28 -3.35 -0.43
CA VAL A 359 -22.60 -3.32 1.01
C VAL A 359 -23.90 -4.07 1.30
N GLU A 360 -24.96 -3.81 0.54
CA GLU A 360 -26.25 -4.47 0.75
C GLU A 360 -26.18 -5.97 0.43
N GLU A 361 -25.47 -6.36 -0.65
CA GLU A 361 -25.20 -7.77 -0.94
C GLU A 361 -24.42 -8.47 0.18
N ALA A 362 -23.38 -7.80 0.72
CA ALA A 362 -22.60 -8.35 1.81
C ALA A 362 -23.42 -8.49 3.11
N LYS A 363 -24.27 -7.51 3.43
CA LYS A 363 -25.19 -7.56 4.58
C LYS A 363 -26.27 -8.63 4.44
N ALA A 364 -26.69 -8.95 3.22
CA ALA A 364 -27.67 -10.01 2.97
C ALA A 364 -27.06 -11.42 3.12
N SER A 365 -25.74 -11.57 3.00
CA SER A 365 -25.05 -12.85 3.20
C SER A 365 -25.12 -13.30 4.67
N PRO A 366 -25.45 -14.56 4.98
CA PRO A 366 -25.50 -15.02 6.35
C PRO A 366 -24.12 -15.03 7.02
N GLU A 367 -24.12 -15.08 8.35
CA GLU A 367 -22.93 -15.45 9.11
C GLU A 367 -22.52 -16.91 8.79
N PRO A 368 -21.23 -17.27 8.92
CA PRO A 368 -20.77 -18.65 8.77
C PRO A 368 -21.47 -19.58 9.78
N ASP A 369 -21.76 -20.82 9.36
CA ASP A 369 -22.32 -21.83 10.27
C ASP A 369 -21.31 -22.14 11.39
N ALA A 370 -21.79 -22.40 12.62
CA ALA A 370 -20.92 -22.74 13.74
C ALA A 370 -20.00 -23.95 13.47
N LYS A 371 -20.41 -24.89 12.60
CA LYS A 371 -19.59 -26.02 12.17
C LYS A 371 -18.37 -25.59 11.35
N GLU A 372 -18.44 -24.47 10.66
CA GLU A 372 -17.32 -23.92 9.89
C GLU A 372 -16.17 -23.45 10.78
N LEU A 373 -16.36 -23.34 12.11
CA LEU A 373 -15.30 -23.07 13.06
C LEU A 373 -14.17 -24.11 13.01
N TRP A 374 -14.50 -25.36 12.67
CA TRP A 374 -13.57 -26.49 12.69
C TRP A 374 -12.99 -26.82 11.31
N THR A 375 -13.31 -26.04 10.28
CA THR A 375 -12.84 -26.27 8.90
C THR A 375 -11.57 -25.48 8.59
N SER A 376 -10.81 -25.93 7.58
CA SER A 376 -9.62 -25.24 7.04
C SER A 376 -8.46 -25.07 8.03
N ILE A 377 -8.34 -25.97 9.01
CA ILE A 377 -7.18 -26.05 9.92
C ILE A 377 -6.01 -26.76 9.23
N TYR A 378 -6.31 -27.85 8.53
CA TYR A 378 -5.36 -28.54 7.65
C TYR A 378 -5.76 -28.35 6.19
N TYR A 379 -4.83 -28.59 5.29
CA TYR A 379 -5.11 -28.61 3.86
C TYR A 379 -5.91 -29.87 3.52
N ALA A 380 -6.89 -29.74 2.61
CA ALA A 380 -7.77 -30.84 2.22
C ALA A 380 -6.99 -32.10 1.83
N GLY A 381 -7.24 -33.21 2.52
CA GLY A 381 -6.57 -34.50 2.35
C GLY A 381 -5.33 -34.71 3.23
N THR A 382 -4.99 -33.76 4.10
CA THR A 382 -3.86 -33.84 5.05
C THR A 382 -4.29 -33.84 6.51
N GLU A 383 -5.59 -33.86 6.75
CA GLU A 383 -6.18 -33.88 8.08
C GLU A 383 -5.79 -35.15 8.86
N PRO A 384 -5.54 -35.07 10.17
CA PRO A 384 -5.52 -36.24 11.02
C PRO A 384 -6.94 -36.84 11.13
N PRO A 385 -7.10 -38.09 11.63
CA PRO A 385 -8.42 -38.71 11.76
C PRO A 385 -9.38 -37.97 12.72
N PHE A 386 -8.84 -37.16 13.62
CA PHE A 386 -9.62 -36.34 14.56
C PHE A 386 -8.80 -35.15 15.06
N MET A 387 -9.49 -34.16 15.59
CA MET A 387 -8.93 -33.04 16.34
C MET A 387 -9.62 -32.91 17.71
N ARG A 388 -8.87 -32.47 18.71
CA ARG A 388 -9.44 -32.08 20.00
C ARG A 388 -10.05 -30.68 19.86
N GLY A 389 -11.23 -30.50 20.46
CA GLY A 389 -11.90 -29.22 20.57
C GLY A 389 -11.34 -28.38 21.73
N ARG A 390 -12.21 -27.56 22.32
CA ARG A 390 -11.86 -26.63 23.40
C ARG A 390 -11.58 -27.36 24.71
N GLU A 391 -12.28 -28.45 24.95
CA GLU A 391 -12.16 -29.29 26.14
C GLU A 391 -11.66 -30.69 25.75
N ARG A 392 -11.12 -31.42 26.74
CA ARG A 392 -10.48 -32.72 26.49
C ARG A 392 -11.44 -33.75 25.88
N GLU A 393 -12.71 -33.66 26.25
CA GLU A 393 -13.79 -34.54 25.85
C GLU A 393 -14.44 -34.12 24.52
N GLU A 394 -14.20 -32.88 24.06
CA GLU A 394 -14.69 -32.40 22.76
C GLU A 394 -13.74 -32.96 21.67
N VAL A 395 -14.24 -33.88 20.83
CA VAL A 395 -13.47 -34.46 19.73
C VAL A 395 -14.25 -34.26 18.44
N HIS A 396 -13.60 -33.63 17.45
CA HIS A 396 -14.16 -33.44 16.12
C HIS A 396 -13.46 -34.37 15.14
N HIS A 397 -14.24 -35.01 14.28
CA HIS A 397 -13.75 -35.86 13.22
C HIS A 397 -13.89 -35.11 11.90
N TYR A 398 -12.87 -35.26 11.04
CA TYR A 398 -12.81 -34.60 9.74
C TYR A 398 -13.68 -35.29 8.69
#